data_AF-A0A544TLH1-F1
#
_entry.id   AF-A0A544TLH1-F1
#
_cell.length_a   1.000
_cell.length_b   1.000
_cell.length_c   1.000
_cell.angle_alpha   90.00
_cell.angle_beta   90.00
_cell.angle_gamma   90.00
#
_symmetry.space_group_name_H-M   'P 1'
#
loop_
_entity.id
_entity.type
_entity.pdbx_description
1 polymer ?
#
loop_
_entity_poly.entity_id
_entity_poly.type
_entity_poly.pdbx_seq_one_letter_code
_entity_poly.pdbx_strand_id
1 'polypeptide(L)'
;MAVINEMKDKSMEIKQSNRKLIIGTVAGLHLYFLTPALLSFQKKFPQLEIEYIEASSLSLRESVINQEIDISLIAIYEKTIYKL
;
A
#
# COMPACT_ATOMS: atom_id res chain seq x y z
N MET A 1 -27.03 14.34 -0.57
CA MET A 1 -26.14 15.33 0.09
C MET A 1 -25.62 14.87 1.45
N ALA A 2 -26.44 14.25 2.32
CA ALA A 2 -26.01 13.77 3.65
C ALA A 2 -24.82 12.78 3.62
N VAL A 3 -24.83 11.78 2.73
CA VAL A 3 -23.76 10.77 2.60
C VAL A 3 -22.41 11.40 2.21
N ILE A 4 -22.43 12.42 1.33
CA ILE A 4 -21.20 13.10 0.89
C ILE A 4 -20.58 13.87 2.06
N ASN A 5 -21.40 14.51 2.89
CA ASN A 5 -20.92 15.21 4.08
C ASN A 5 -20.39 14.23 5.14
N GLU A 6 -21.08 13.10 5.37
CA GLU A 6 -20.61 12.07 6.29
C GLU A 6 -19.25 11.46 5.86
N MET A 7 -19.07 11.20 4.56
CA MET A 7 -17.78 10.74 4.03
C MET A 7 -16.69 11.79 4.21
N LYS A 8 -17.05 13.07 4.07
CA LYS A 8 -16.12 14.19 4.25
C LYS A 8 -15.70 14.34 5.72
N ASP A 9 -16.64 14.22 6.64
CA ASP A 9 -16.39 14.35 8.09
C ASP A 9 -15.56 13.17 8.61
N LYS A 10 -15.90 11.93 8.22
CA LYS A 10 -15.08 10.75 8.52
C LYS A 10 -13.67 10.85 7.93
N SER A 11 -13.54 11.42 6.72
CA SER A 11 -12.21 11.66 6.13
C SER A 11 -11.40 12.70 6.91
N MET A 12 -12.05 13.67 7.54
CA MET A 12 -11.40 14.72 8.34
C MET A 12 -10.98 14.22 9.72
N GLU A 13 -11.77 13.38 10.39
CA GLU A 13 -11.34 12.67 11.60
C GLU A 13 -10.08 11.82 11.34
N ILE A 14 -10.03 11.16 10.18
CA ILE A 14 -8.87 10.35 9.78
C ILE A 14 -7.62 11.22 9.56
N LYS A 15 -7.75 12.51 9.19
CA LYS A 15 -6.58 13.40 8.96
C LYS A 15 -5.77 13.69 10.23
N GLN A 16 -6.33 13.49 11.42
CA GLN A 16 -5.62 13.71 12.68
C GLN A 16 -4.80 12.51 13.15
N SER A 17 -4.98 11.35 12.52
CA SER A 17 -4.17 10.16 12.75
C SER A 17 -2.94 10.23 11.84
N ASN A 18 -1.75 10.33 12.44
CA ASN A 18 -0.48 10.04 11.75
C ASN A 18 -0.46 8.55 11.38
N ARG A 19 -1.22 8.19 10.34
CA ARG A 19 -1.29 6.83 9.84
C ARG A 19 -0.07 6.57 8.98
N LYS A 20 0.64 5.51 9.32
CA LYS A 20 1.70 4.94 8.51
C LYS A 20 1.05 3.98 7.51
N LEU A 21 1.35 4.13 6.23
CA LEU A 21 0.99 3.20 5.18
C LEU A 21 2.20 2.32 4.90
N ILE A 22 2.08 1.01 5.15
CA ILE A 22 3.16 0.05 4.92
C ILE A 22 2.90 -0.64 3.58
N ILE A 23 3.84 -0.47 2.65
CA ILE A 23 3.77 -1.05 1.31
C ILE A 23 4.90 -2.05 1.14
N GLY A 24 4.54 -3.30 0.87
CA GLY A 24 5.48 -4.38 0.60
C GLY A 24 5.63 -4.66 -0.89
N THR A 25 6.86 -4.80 -1.38
CA THR A 25 7.13 -5.19 -2.77
C THR A 25 8.20 -6.26 -2.85
N VAL A 26 8.25 -7.02 -3.95
CA VAL A 26 9.37 -7.94 -4.18
C VAL A 26 10.62 -7.18 -4.62
N ALA A 27 11.78 -7.59 -4.10
CA ALA A 27 13.06 -6.99 -4.44
C ALA A 27 13.33 -7.10 -5.95
N GLY A 28 13.83 -6.03 -6.56
CA GLY A 28 14.10 -5.99 -8.01
C GLY A 28 12.85 -5.92 -8.89
N LEU A 29 11.64 -5.86 -8.30
CA LEU A 29 10.50 -5.28 -8.99
C LEU A 29 10.76 -3.78 -9.07
N HIS A 30 11.56 -3.38 -10.06
CA HIS A 30 11.83 -1.99 -10.39
C HIS A 30 10.55 -1.40 -10.94
N LEU A 31 9.62 -1.07 -10.05
CA LEU A 31 8.35 -0.47 -10.40
C LEU A 31 8.61 0.99 -10.75
N TYR A 32 9.18 1.23 -11.94
CA TYR A 32 9.36 2.58 -12.49
C TYR A 32 8.06 3.40 -12.47
N PHE A 33 6.91 2.72 -12.46
CA PHE A 33 5.59 3.34 -12.31
C PHE A 33 5.19 3.65 -10.86
N LEU A 34 5.73 2.92 -9.87
CA LEU A 34 5.30 3.06 -8.49
C LEU A 34 5.80 4.38 -7.91
N THR A 35 7.08 4.73 -8.10
CA THR A 35 7.63 5.98 -7.56
C THR A 35 6.81 7.22 -7.96
N PRO A 36 6.46 7.45 -9.24
CA PRO A 36 5.57 8.56 -9.62
C PRO A 36 4.18 8.52 -8.99
N ALA A 37 3.58 7.34 -8.85
CA ALA A 37 2.28 7.17 -8.22
C ALA A 37 2.32 7.51 -6.72
N LEU A 38 3.34 7.04 -6.02
CA LEU A 38 3.55 7.29 -4.59
C LEU A 38 3.82 8.76 -4.30
N LEU A 39 4.67 9.41 -5.10
CA LEU A 39 4.93 10.84 -5.00
C LEU A 39 3.66 11.66 -5.21
N SER A 40 2.81 11.27 -6.17
CA SER A 40 1.52 11.92 -6.42
C SER A 40 0.55 11.70 -5.25
N PHE A 41 0.58 10.52 -4.65
CA PHE A 41 -0.24 10.17 -3.50
C PHE A 41 0.17 10.97 -2.25
N GLN A 42 1.47 11.04 -1.95
CA GLN A 42 2.02 11.85 -0.85
C GLN A 42 1.71 13.34 -1.02
N LYS A 43 1.76 13.88 -2.25
CA LYS A 43 1.33 15.26 -2.51
C LYS A 43 -0.12 15.52 -2.14
N LYS A 44 -1.00 14.53 -2.30
CA LYS A 44 -2.42 14.64 -1.98
C LYS A 44 -2.70 14.38 -0.49
N PHE A 45 -1.83 13.63 0.18
CA PHE A 45 -1.93 13.24 1.58
C PHE A 45 -0.59 13.47 2.32
N PRO A 46 -0.16 14.72 2.53
CA PRO A 46 1.18 15.04 3.03
C PRO A 46 1.44 14.60 4.48
N GLN A 47 0.38 14.41 5.27
CA GLN A 47 0.47 13.88 6.63
C GLN A 47 0.58 12.35 6.71
N LEU A 48 0.51 11.65 5.58
CA LEU A 48 0.62 10.19 5.54
C LEU A 48 2.10 9.78 5.43
N GLU A 49 2.60 9.07 6.43
CA GLU A 49 3.92 8.44 6.36
C GLU A 49 3.82 7.17 5.51
N ILE A 50 4.76 6.96 4.60
CA ILE A 50 4.80 5.72 3.80
C ILE A 50 6.10 5.00 4.05
N GLU A 51 6.00 3.73 4.46
CA GLU A 51 7.13 2.82 4.63
C GLU A 51 7.11 1.77 3.53
N TYR A 52 8.31 1.46 3.03
CA TYR A 52 8.52 0.42 2.04
C TYR A 52 9.29 -0.72 2.65
N ILE A 53 8.81 -1.93 2.39
CA ILE A 53 9.53 -3.14 2.73
C ILE A 53 9.70 -4.02 1.50
N GLU A 54 10.85 -4.65 1.40
CA GLU A 54 11.15 -5.61 0.35
C GLU A 54 11.18 -7.03 0.93
N ALA A 55 10.39 -7.93 0.35
CA ALA A 55 10.36 -9.34 0.77
C ALA A 55 9.91 -10.27 -0.38
N SER A 56 9.95 -11.59 -0.17
CA SER A 56 9.47 -12.54 -1.18
C SER A 56 7.95 -12.47 -1.36
N SER A 57 7.40 -12.85 -2.53
CA SER A 57 5.94 -12.86 -2.76
C SER A 57 5.18 -13.68 -1.71
N LEU A 58 5.77 -14.78 -1.21
CA LEU A 58 5.15 -15.63 -0.18
C LEU A 58 5.11 -14.90 1.16
N SER A 59 6.23 -14.33 1.60
CA SER A 59 6.31 -13.56 2.84
C SER A 59 5.37 -12.36 2.82
N LEU A 60 5.31 -11.64 1.71
CA LEU A 60 4.42 -10.48 1.55
C LEU A 60 2.94 -10.87 1.62
N ARG A 61 2.57 -12.03 1.06
CA ARG A 61 1.22 -12.56 1.18
C ARG A 61 0.86 -12.85 2.64
N GLU A 62 1.75 -13.50 3.37
CA GLU A 62 1.55 -13.79 4.80
C GLU A 62 1.44 -12.52 5.62
N SER A 63 2.31 -11.54 5.40
CA SER A 63 2.27 -10.27 6.12
C SER A 63 1.01 -9.43 5.84
N VAL A 64 0.42 -9.51 4.63
CA VAL A 64 -0.90 -8.89 4.38
C VAL A 64 -2.01 -9.63 5.13
N ILE A 65 -2.00 -10.95 5.14
CA ILE A 65 -3.00 -11.75 5.89
C ILE A 65 -2.92 -11.44 7.39
N ASN A 66 -1.71 -11.28 7.91
CA ASN A 66 -1.44 -10.95 9.31
C ASN A 66 -1.62 -9.46 9.64
N GLN A 67 -1.98 -8.62 8.66
CA GLN A 67 -2.17 -7.17 8.82
C GLN A 67 -0.90 -6.44 9.28
N GLU A 68 0.28 -6.98 8.97
CA GLU A 68 1.58 -6.35 9.17
C GLU A 68 1.91 -5.34 8.06
N ILE A 69 1.28 -5.53 6.89
CA ILE A 69 1.41 -4.68 5.70
C ILE A 69 0.01 -4.32 5.21
N ASP A 70 -0.19 -3.07 4.79
CA ASP A 70 -1.46 -2.60 4.25
C ASP A 70 -1.64 -2.99 2.77
N ILE A 71 -0.57 -2.87 1.98
CA ILE A 71 -0.59 -3.12 0.53
C ILE A 71 0.63 -3.96 0.13
N SER A 72 0.41 -5.03 -0.63
CA SER A 72 1.48 -5.81 -1.25
C SER A 72 1.44 -5.75 -2.77
N LEU A 73 2.62 -5.57 -3.38
CA LEU A 73 2.87 -5.65 -4.81
C LEU A 73 3.75 -6.86 -5.09
N ILE A 74 3.16 -7.90 -5.66
CA ILE A 74 3.85 -9.15 -5.98
C ILE A 74 3.97 -9.34 -7.49
N ALA A 75 5.03 -10.02 -7.90
CA ALA A 75 5.15 -10.55 -9.25
C ALA A 75 4.74 -12.02 -9.25
N ILE A 76 3.80 -12.37 -10.13
CA ILE A 76 3.42 -13.75 -10.40
C ILE A 76 3.90 -14.07 -11.80
N TYR A 77 4.94 -14.88 -11.91
CA TYR A 77 5.41 -15.39 -13.20
C TYR A 77 4.58 -16.62 -13.58
N GLU A 78 4.43 -16.89 -14.87
CA GLU A 78 3.67 -18.04 -15.39
C GLU A 78 4.13 -19.37 -14.76
N LYS A 79 5.44 -19.50 -14.51
CA LYS A 79 6.03 -20.68 -13.83
C LYS A 79 5.70 -20.77 -12.33
N THR A 80 5.29 -19.67 -11.72
CA THR A 80 4.91 -19.57 -10.30
C THR A 80 3.48 -20.08 -10.07
N ILE A 81 2.60 -19.96 -11.06
CA ILE A 81 1.19 -20.40 -10.97
C ILE A 81 1.07 -21.91 -10.79
N TYR A 82 1.99 -22.70 -11.37
CA TYR A 82 1.98 -24.16 -11.27
C TYR A 82 2.59 -24.73 -9.98
N LYS A 83 3.01 -23.87 -9.03
CA LYS A 83 3.64 -24.26 -7.77
C LYS A 83 2.96 -23.68 -6.51
N LEU A 84 1.88 -22.93 -6.68
CA LEU A 84 0.99 -22.45 -5.61
C LEU A 84 -0.22 -23.37 -5.49
#